data_AF-A0A351FZI1-F1
#
_entry.id   AF-A0A351FZI1-F1
#
_cell.length_a   1.000
_cell.length_b   1.000
_cell.length_c   1.000
_cell.angle_alpha   90.00
_cell.angle_beta   90.00
_cell.angle_gamma   90.00
#
_symmetry.space_group_name_H-M   'P 1'
#
loop_
_entity.id
_entity.type
_entity.pdbx_description
1 polymer ?
#
loop_
_entity_poly.entity_id
_entity_poly.type
_entity_poly.pdbx_seq_one_letter_code
_entity_poly.pdbx_strand_id
1 'polypeptide(L)'
;MPNALDTRIEGEPMLRTLLLILISLGCLTSRAEVRVPRLFGDHVVLQQRMKNAIWGWADAREMVTVEASWGKQATTTADAQGRWKVFLETPAHSLNHRVTIRGKNTIELQDVAVGEVWICAGQSNLGWKLANTFHAEEAIEQATAPGLRIFKSAREHWHEPLEENRDRLCRWRPSTPESAAETSAVAYYFGKTLHDALGVPVGIIQRAYAGTPIEGWMPWEIQKNDPRAVEHKRRIDDAAERQIRNRGETQEKALTEFQQALDKYNAQVAAGETMVNSFKPLTPPVITKPANLGHQYPAHMFNAMIAPIQPFGMRGMIWYQGERNAKNVPQAEHYRHQLKQLIEHYRESWHALSDGHVPRDFPFQFTQLPSWNPPQDQPIEGIAAPWAVSREAMRLVADEVPNTQMAVAIDTGDAVELHPKNKRPLGQRHACLALAHTYKQLA
;
A
#
# COMPACT_ATOMS: atom_id res chain seq x y z
N MET A 1 -28.38 -95.61 19.90
CA MET A 1 -27.57 -94.98 20.97
C MET A 1 -26.13 -95.32 20.66
N PRO A 2 -25.26 -94.34 20.36
CA PRO A 2 -24.73 -93.38 21.34
C PRO A 2 -24.62 -91.91 20.84
N ASN A 3 -24.20 -91.02 21.76
CA ASN A 3 -23.85 -89.61 21.58
C ASN A 3 -22.51 -89.42 20.85
N ALA A 4 -22.36 -88.33 20.08
CA ALA A 4 -21.33 -87.27 20.26
C ALA A 4 -21.20 -86.35 19.03
N LEU A 5 -21.18 -85.03 19.30
CA LEU A 5 -20.35 -83.94 18.73
C LEU A 5 -19.97 -83.95 17.23
N ASP A 6 -20.29 -82.87 16.50
CA ASP A 6 -19.37 -81.74 16.21
C ASP A 6 -19.64 -81.01 14.87
N THR A 7 -19.48 -79.68 14.90
CA THR A 7 -19.04 -78.72 13.82
C THR A 7 -19.65 -78.73 12.40
N ARG A 8 -20.31 -77.64 11.96
CA ARG A 8 -19.80 -76.45 11.19
C ARG A 8 -19.48 -76.80 9.69
N ILE A 9 -19.96 -76.15 8.63
CA ILE A 9 -19.73 -74.76 8.14
C ILE A 9 -20.56 -74.51 6.85
N GLU A 10 -21.15 -73.30 6.78
CA GLU A 10 -21.39 -72.33 5.67
C GLU A 10 -21.73 -72.73 4.21
N GLY A 11 -22.67 -71.96 3.65
CA GLY A 11 -22.90 -71.74 2.22
C GLY A 11 -23.82 -70.53 2.01
N GLU A 12 -23.24 -69.41 1.58
CA GLU A 12 -23.79 -68.04 1.51
C GLU A 12 -24.88 -67.76 0.42
N PRO A 13 -25.55 -66.58 0.49
CA PRO A 13 -26.87 -66.33 -0.10
C PRO A 13 -26.89 -65.59 -1.45
N MET A 14 -28.04 -65.67 -2.12
CA MET A 14 -28.41 -64.90 -3.31
C MET A 14 -28.68 -63.41 -3.03
N LEU A 15 -28.04 -62.56 -3.85
CA LEU A 15 -28.61 -61.44 -4.60
C LEU A 15 -29.44 -60.37 -3.83
N ARG A 16 -28.83 -59.21 -3.55
CA ARG A 16 -29.58 -57.94 -3.45
C ARG A 16 -28.86 -56.79 -4.16
N THR A 17 -29.59 -56.26 -5.13
CA THR A 17 -29.45 -55.08 -5.99
C THR A 17 -28.84 -53.85 -5.29
N LEU A 18 -27.76 -53.29 -5.86
CA LEU A 18 -27.24 -51.97 -5.50
C LEU A 18 -27.51 -50.98 -6.65
N LEU A 19 -28.29 -49.94 -6.35
CA LEU A 19 -28.62 -48.81 -7.21
C LEU A 19 -27.43 -47.85 -7.28
N LEU A 20 -26.73 -47.79 -8.41
CA LEU A 20 -25.66 -46.83 -8.67
C LEU A 20 -26.26 -45.45 -9.03
N ILE A 21 -26.27 -44.54 -8.07
CA ILE A 21 -26.48 -43.10 -8.30
C ILE A 21 -25.16 -42.54 -8.84
N LEU A 22 -25.10 -42.29 -10.14
CA LEU A 22 -24.02 -41.50 -10.76
C LEU A 22 -24.17 -40.04 -10.29
N ILE A 23 -23.41 -39.66 -9.27
CA ILE A 23 -23.17 -38.25 -8.95
C ILE A 23 -22.18 -37.73 -10.00
N SER A 24 -22.70 -37.07 -11.03
CA SER A 24 -21.90 -36.23 -11.90
C SER A 24 -21.34 -35.06 -11.09
N LEU A 25 -20.14 -35.25 -10.52
CA LEU A 25 -19.27 -34.15 -10.12
C LEU A 25 -18.99 -33.34 -11.38
N GLY A 26 -19.80 -32.29 -11.59
CA GLY A 26 -19.45 -31.21 -12.49
C GLY A 26 -18.15 -30.61 -11.97
N CYS A 27 -17.03 -31.03 -12.57
CA CYS A 27 -15.74 -30.41 -12.37
C CYS A 27 -15.87 -29.00 -12.93
N LEU A 28 -16.23 -28.04 -12.07
CA LEU A 28 -16.04 -26.62 -12.35
C LEU A 28 -14.53 -26.48 -12.56
N THR A 29 -14.13 -26.49 -13.82
CA THR A 29 -12.76 -26.12 -14.20
C THR A 29 -12.61 -24.65 -13.84
N SER A 30 -12.13 -24.39 -12.64
CA SER A 30 -11.52 -23.11 -12.29
C SER A 30 -10.43 -22.88 -13.33
N ARG A 31 -10.71 -22.04 -14.33
CA ARG A 31 -9.70 -21.56 -15.27
C ARG A 31 -8.84 -20.58 -14.48
N ALA A 32 -7.82 -21.10 -13.79
CA ALA A 32 -6.84 -20.26 -13.15
C ALA A 32 -5.83 -19.82 -14.24
N GLU A 33 -6.22 -18.72 -14.85
CA GLU A 33 -5.43 -17.94 -15.79
C GLU A 33 -4.33 -17.16 -15.05
N VAL A 34 -3.22 -16.86 -15.74
CA VAL A 34 -2.24 -15.89 -15.25
C VAL A 34 -2.97 -14.60 -14.91
N ARG A 35 -2.69 -14.08 -13.72
CA ARG A 35 -3.19 -12.80 -13.21
C ARG A 35 -2.06 -12.05 -12.51
N VAL A 36 -2.16 -10.73 -12.51
CA VAL A 36 -1.24 -9.83 -11.82
C VAL A 36 -2.01 -8.88 -10.90
N PRO A 37 -1.39 -8.37 -9.82
CA PRO A 37 -1.98 -7.29 -9.03
C PRO A 37 -2.34 -6.09 -9.91
N ARG A 38 -3.37 -5.33 -9.54
CA ARG A 38 -3.80 -4.10 -10.24
C ARG A 38 -2.72 -3.03 -10.36
N LEU A 39 -1.66 -3.13 -9.56
CA LEU A 39 -0.46 -2.32 -9.68
C LEU A 39 0.21 -2.46 -11.07
N PHE A 40 0.08 -3.63 -11.70
CA PHE A 40 0.45 -3.89 -13.08
C PHE A 40 -0.79 -3.78 -13.96
N GLY A 41 -0.98 -2.60 -14.53
CA GLY A 41 -2.06 -2.29 -15.45
C GLY A 41 -1.59 -1.33 -16.51
N ASP A 42 -2.51 -0.91 -17.38
CA ASP A 42 -2.23 0.16 -18.33
C ASP A 42 -1.73 1.42 -17.63
N HIS A 43 -0.90 2.18 -18.33
CA HIS A 43 -0.25 3.39 -17.81
C HIS A 43 0.73 3.17 -16.66
N VAL A 44 1.11 1.93 -16.30
CA VAL A 44 2.15 1.70 -15.28
C VAL A 44 3.47 2.39 -15.63
N VAL A 45 4.14 2.93 -14.61
CA VAL A 45 5.52 3.43 -14.70
C VAL A 45 6.43 2.43 -14.00
N LEU A 46 7.40 1.88 -14.72
CA LEU A 46 8.45 1.01 -14.16
C LEU A 46 9.71 1.82 -13.91
N GLN A 47 10.43 1.52 -12.83
CA GLN A 47 11.66 2.24 -12.50
C GLN A 47 12.73 1.97 -13.56
N GLN A 48 13.38 3.03 -14.07
CA GLN A 48 14.42 2.93 -15.09
C GLN A 48 15.73 2.38 -14.53
N ARG A 49 16.53 1.76 -15.40
CA ARG A 49 17.91 1.28 -15.13
C ARG A 49 17.99 0.31 -13.94
N MET A 50 17.05 -0.62 -13.83
CA MET A 50 17.10 -1.70 -12.86
C MET A 50 16.42 -2.94 -13.38
N LYS A 51 16.44 -4.03 -12.60
CA LYS A 51 15.57 -5.18 -12.85
C LYS A 51 14.33 -5.06 -11.98
N ASN A 52 13.20 -4.73 -12.60
CA ASN A 52 11.93 -4.56 -11.91
C ASN A 52 11.31 -5.92 -11.59
N ALA A 53 10.87 -6.11 -10.36
CA ALA A 53 10.06 -7.26 -10.01
C ALA A 53 8.68 -7.13 -10.69
N ILE A 54 8.26 -8.20 -11.37
CA ILE A 54 6.90 -8.37 -11.86
C ILE A 54 6.42 -9.71 -11.33
N TRP A 55 5.26 -9.74 -10.69
CA TRP A 55 4.76 -10.90 -9.98
C TRP A 55 3.25 -11.06 -10.13
N GLY A 56 2.76 -12.23 -9.78
CA GLY A 56 1.35 -12.54 -9.82
C GLY A 56 1.07 -13.98 -9.46
N TRP A 57 -0.05 -14.48 -9.97
CA TRP A 57 -0.50 -15.85 -9.77
C TRP A 57 -0.80 -16.50 -11.12
N ALA A 58 -0.66 -17.82 -11.17
CA ALA A 58 -0.97 -18.70 -12.30
C ALA A 58 -1.25 -20.10 -11.76
N ASP A 59 -1.56 -21.08 -12.62
CA ASP A 59 -1.64 -22.46 -12.16
C ASP A 59 -0.30 -22.95 -11.60
N ALA A 60 -0.34 -23.84 -10.61
CA ALA A 60 0.89 -24.41 -10.07
C ALA A 60 1.73 -25.07 -11.17
N ARG A 61 3.03 -24.77 -11.19
CA ARG A 61 3.99 -25.21 -12.23
C ARG A 61 3.74 -24.64 -13.64
N GLU A 62 2.85 -23.68 -13.79
CA GLU A 62 2.68 -22.97 -15.05
C GLU A 62 3.90 -22.11 -15.37
N MET A 63 4.38 -22.19 -16.61
CA MET A 63 5.45 -21.32 -17.08
C MET A 63 4.85 -19.96 -17.45
N VAL A 64 5.43 -18.89 -16.88
CA VAL A 64 5.03 -17.50 -17.14
C VAL A 64 6.21 -16.76 -17.78
N THR A 65 5.96 -16.12 -18.92
CA THR A 65 6.93 -15.27 -19.62
C THR A 65 6.45 -13.83 -19.65
N VAL A 66 7.31 -12.90 -19.27
CA VAL A 66 7.08 -11.46 -19.37
C VAL A 66 8.01 -10.91 -20.44
N GLU A 67 7.44 -10.33 -21.48
CA GLU A 67 8.15 -9.75 -22.62
C GLU A 67 7.82 -8.26 -22.72
N ALA A 68 8.83 -7.45 -23.03
CA ALA A 68 8.65 -6.02 -23.21
C ALA A 68 9.03 -5.59 -24.62
N SER A 69 8.27 -4.63 -25.14
CA SER A 69 8.49 -4.04 -26.47
C SER A 69 9.88 -3.41 -26.69
N TRP A 70 10.66 -3.19 -25.63
CA TRP A 70 12.06 -2.77 -25.71
C TRP A 70 13.06 -3.94 -25.83
N GLY A 71 12.58 -5.16 -26.14
CA GLY A 71 13.40 -6.32 -26.48
C GLY A 71 13.95 -7.11 -25.28
N LYS A 72 13.47 -6.84 -24.06
CA LYS A 72 13.82 -7.62 -22.87
C LYS A 72 12.70 -8.57 -22.51
N GLN A 73 13.07 -9.75 -22.02
CA GLN A 73 12.12 -10.74 -21.53
C GLN A 73 12.67 -11.46 -20.30
N ALA A 74 11.78 -12.03 -19.50
CA ALA A 74 12.10 -12.91 -18.39
C ALA A 74 11.04 -14.00 -18.26
N THR A 75 11.46 -15.21 -17.88
CA THR A 75 10.57 -16.37 -17.73
C THR A 75 10.77 -17.00 -16.35
N THR A 76 9.69 -17.50 -15.77
CA THR A 76 9.71 -18.28 -14.52
C THR A 76 8.63 -19.34 -14.55
N THR A 77 8.57 -20.15 -13.50
CA THR A 77 7.51 -21.13 -13.27
C THR A 77 6.83 -20.82 -11.95
N ALA A 78 5.49 -20.83 -11.95
CA ALA A 78 4.72 -20.63 -10.73
C ALA A 78 4.96 -21.74 -9.70
N ASP A 79 5.04 -21.34 -8.43
CA ASP A 79 5.29 -22.24 -7.31
C ASP A 79 4.08 -23.17 -7.03
N ALA A 80 4.18 -24.02 -6.01
CA ALA A 80 3.11 -24.94 -5.64
C ALA A 80 1.84 -24.23 -5.13
N GLN A 81 1.93 -22.96 -4.77
CA GLN A 81 0.81 -22.09 -4.38
C GLN A 81 0.34 -21.21 -5.55
N GLY A 82 0.91 -21.40 -6.75
CA GLY A 82 0.58 -20.64 -7.95
C GLY A 82 1.24 -19.26 -8.03
N ARG A 83 2.11 -18.88 -7.09
CA ARG A 83 2.78 -17.58 -7.12
C ARG A 83 3.97 -17.61 -8.06
N TRP A 84 4.18 -16.53 -8.80
CA TRP A 84 5.34 -16.36 -9.66
C TRP A 84 5.92 -14.95 -9.53
N LYS A 85 7.24 -14.83 -9.73
CA LYS A 85 7.98 -13.57 -9.75
C LYS A 85 9.08 -13.66 -10.79
N VAL A 86 9.22 -12.63 -11.62
CA VAL A 86 10.34 -12.44 -12.55
C VAL A 86 10.98 -11.07 -12.32
N PHE A 87 12.19 -10.91 -12.82
CA PHE A 87 12.90 -9.64 -12.82
C PHE A 87 13.14 -9.16 -14.26
N LEU A 88 12.37 -8.16 -14.68
CA LEU A 88 12.43 -7.59 -16.02
C LEU A 88 13.40 -6.40 -16.04
N GLU A 89 14.45 -6.49 -16.86
CA GLU A 89 15.41 -5.40 -17.06
C GLU A 89 14.76 -4.23 -17.80
N THR A 90 14.89 -3.01 -17.24
CA THR A 90 14.39 -1.78 -17.86
C THR A 90 15.53 -0.89 -18.36
N PRO A 91 15.35 -0.24 -19.53
CA PRO A 91 16.34 0.68 -20.09
C PRO A 91 16.36 2.01 -19.33
N ALA A 92 17.04 3.00 -19.90
CA ALA A 92 16.78 4.40 -19.55
C ALA A 92 15.35 4.81 -19.88
N HIS A 93 14.92 5.96 -19.38
CA HIS A 93 13.55 6.44 -19.50
C HIS A 93 13.00 6.48 -20.94
N SER A 94 11.72 6.16 -21.06
CA SER A 94 10.99 6.11 -22.34
C SER A 94 9.48 5.97 -22.09
N LEU A 95 8.68 6.21 -23.13
CA LEU A 95 7.21 6.19 -23.10
C LEU A 95 6.64 5.22 -24.14
N ASN A 96 5.33 4.97 -24.07
CA ASN A 96 4.56 4.24 -25.07
C ASN A 96 5.01 2.79 -25.32
N HIS A 97 5.42 2.09 -24.27
CA HIS A 97 5.76 0.68 -24.35
C HIS A 97 4.56 -0.25 -24.16
N ARG A 98 4.73 -1.49 -24.64
CA ARG A 98 3.91 -2.64 -24.27
C ARG A 98 4.72 -3.60 -23.42
N VAL A 99 4.07 -4.19 -22.42
CA VAL A 99 4.57 -5.37 -21.70
C VAL A 99 3.52 -6.48 -21.82
N THR A 100 3.93 -7.64 -22.29
CA THR A 100 3.07 -8.80 -22.52
C THR A 100 3.45 -9.90 -21.55
N ILE A 101 2.47 -10.41 -20.82
CA ILE A 101 2.62 -11.49 -19.84
C ILE A 101 1.88 -12.71 -20.39
N ARG A 102 2.60 -13.79 -20.64
CA ARG A 102 2.08 -15.02 -21.26
C ARG A 102 2.19 -16.20 -20.32
N GLY A 103 1.09 -16.92 -20.17
CA GLY A 103 1.02 -18.29 -19.68
C GLY A 103 -0.06 -19.02 -20.49
N LYS A 104 -1.06 -19.59 -19.82
CA LYS A 104 -2.24 -20.19 -20.46
C LYS A 104 -3.16 -19.15 -21.11
N ASN A 105 -3.14 -17.93 -20.60
CA ASN A 105 -3.74 -16.74 -21.19
C ASN A 105 -2.64 -15.67 -21.43
N THR A 106 -3.01 -14.56 -22.05
CA THR A 106 -2.12 -13.42 -22.27
C THR A 106 -2.71 -12.15 -21.66
N ILE A 107 -1.92 -11.42 -20.89
CA ILE A 107 -2.20 -10.07 -20.41
C ILE A 107 -1.30 -9.12 -21.19
N GLU A 108 -1.87 -8.04 -21.73
CA GLU A 108 -1.09 -6.97 -22.35
C GLU A 108 -1.28 -5.68 -21.56
N LEU A 109 -0.18 -5.12 -21.06
CA LEU A 109 -0.13 -3.80 -20.44
C LEU A 109 0.20 -2.78 -21.52
N GLN A 110 -0.65 -1.78 -21.67
CA GLN A 110 -0.52 -0.73 -22.67
C GLN A 110 -0.06 0.58 -22.06
N ASP A 111 0.53 1.42 -22.90
CA ASP A 111 1.08 2.72 -22.52
C ASP A 111 2.02 2.61 -21.29
N VAL A 112 2.90 1.60 -21.27
CA VAL A 112 3.90 1.44 -20.20
C VAL A 112 4.97 2.53 -20.35
N ALA A 113 5.33 3.18 -19.24
CA ALA A 113 6.46 4.10 -19.19
C ALA A 113 7.62 3.49 -18.38
N VAL A 114 8.83 3.87 -18.75
CA VAL A 114 10.05 3.61 -17.97
C VAL A 114 10.56 4.96 -17.49
N GLY A 115 10.77 5.13 -16.19
CA GLY A 115 11.08 6.44 -15.61
C GLY A 115 11.46 6.39 -14.14
N GLU A 116 11.20 7.45 -13.41
CA GLU A 116 11.44 7.51 -11.96
C GLU A 116 10.17 7.20 -11.18
N VAL A 117 10.25 6.25 -10.25
CA VAL A 117 9.11 5.82 -9.44
C VAL A 117 9.35 6.18 -7.98
N TRP A 118 8.37 6.83 -7.36
CA TRP A 118 8.39 7.19 -5.95
C TRP A 118 7.12 6.72 -5.24
N ILE A 119 7.27 6.17 -4.04
CA ILE A 119 6.14 5.84 -3.16
C ILE A 119 5.93 7.01 -2.18
N CYS A 120 4.71 7.53 -2.13
CA CYS A 120 4.31 8.54 -1.17
C CYS A 120 3.33 7.92 -0.16
N ALA A 121 3.74 7.73 1.09
CA ALA A 121 2.95 7.07 2.13
C ALA A 121 2.78 7.91 3.41
N GLY A 122 1.67 7.74 4.14
CA GLY A 122 1.42 8.50 5.36
C GLY A 122 -0.05 8.70 5.70
N GLN A 123 -0.37 9.79 6.39
CA GLN A 123 -1.73 10.04 6.90
C GLN A 123 -2.51 11.13 6.16
N SER A 124 -3.44 11.79 6.84
CA SER A 124 -4.39 12.76 6.26
C SER A 124 -3.72 13.92 5.54
N ASN A 125 -2.62 14.47 6.07
CA ASN A 125 -1.90 15.56 5.42
C ASN A 125 -1.22 15.15 4.11
N LEU A 126 -0.84 13.87 3.96
CA LEU A 126 -0.46 13.30 2.66
C LEU A 126 -1.68 13.02 1.80
N GLY A 127 -2.76 12.50 2.38
CA GLY A 127 -4.00 12.17 1.68
C GLY A 127 -4.83 13.39 1.27
N TRP A 128 -4.36 14.62 1.53
CA TRP A 128 -5.07 15.86 1.26
C TRP A 128 -5.10 16.16 -0.23
N LYS A 129 -6.30 16.31 -0.79
CA LYS A 129 -6.49 16.49 -2.23
C LYS A 129 -5.94 17.83 -2.70
N LEU A 130 -5.36 17.88 -3.91
CA LEU A 130 -4.93 19.10 -4.57
C LEU A 130 -6.06 20.12 -4.67
N ALA A 131 -7.27 19.69 -5.04
CA ALA A 131 -8.45 20.54 -5.14
C ALA A 131 -8.81 21.28 -3.84
N ASN A 132 -8.31 20.82 -2.69
CA ASN A 132 -8.59 21.40 -1.38
C ASN A 132 -7.47 22.33 -0.88
N THR A 133 -6.57 22.78 -1.77
CA THR A 133 -5.40 23.61 -1.41
C THR A 133 -5.51 25.04 -1.90
N PHE A 134 -4.65 25.93 -1.41
CA PHE A 134 -4.49 27.24 -2.00
C PHE A 134 -3.95 27.11 -3.43
N HIS A 135 -4.42 27.98 -4.34
CA HIS A 135 -4.02 27.99 -5.75
C HIS A 135 -4.28 26.65 -6.48
N ALA A 136 -5.32 25.91 -6.06
CA ALA A 136 -5.67 24.64 -6.67
C ALA A 136 -6.10 24.79 -8.13
N GLU A 137 -6.87 25.83 -8.46
CA GLU A 137 -7.37 26.10 -9.83
C GLU A 137 -6.22 26.19 -10.84
N GLU A 138 -5.26 27.09 -10.60
CA GLU A 138 -4.04 27.24 -11.41
C GLU A 138 -3.30 25.91 -11.60
N ALA A 139 -3.08 25.18 -10.50
CA ALA A 139 -2.34 23.93 -10.53
C ALA A 139 -3.08 22.80 -11.29
N ILE A 140 -4.42 22.81 -11.24
CA ILE A 140 -5.29 21.85 -11.93
C ILE A 140 -5.36 22.16 -13.42
N GLU A 141 -5.50 23.43 -13.80
CA GLU A 141 -5.52 23.88 -15.20
C GLU A 141 -4.22 23.51 -15.93
N GLN A 142 -3.08 23.55 -15.23
CA GLN A 142 -1.76 23.22 -15.76
C GLN A 142 -1.34 21.76 -15.50
N ALA A 143 -2.25 20.90 -15.05
CA ALA A 143 -1.89 19.57 -14.57
C ALA A 143 -1.53 18.55 -15.64
N THR A 144 -1.88 18.82 -16.90
CA THR A 144 -1.57 17.91 -18.00
C THR A 144 -0.05 17.81 -18.18
N ALA A 145 0.50 16.65 -17.86
CA ALA A 145 1.93 16.38 -17.92
C ALA A 145 2.17 14.98 -18.54
N PRO A 146 2.57 14.90 -19.82
CA PRO A 146 2.86 13.63 -20.48
C PRO A 146 3.96 12.85 -19.74
N GLY A 147 3.63 11.65 -19.25
CA GLY A 147 4.57 10.79 -18.53
C GLY A 147 4.60 11.00 -17.01
N LEU A 148 3.87 11.98 -16.46
CA LEU A 148 3.55 12.01 -15.03
C LEU A 148 2.30 11.17 -14.77
N ARG A 149 2.40 10.19 -13.88
CA ARG A 149 1.30 9.25 -13.60
C ARG A 149 1.20 8.94 -12.13
N ILE A 150 -0.03 8.82 -11.63
CA ILE A 150 -0.30 8.50 -10.24
C ILE A 150 -1.09 7.19 -10.16
N PHE A 151 -0.58 6.25 -9.37
CA PHE A 151 -1.32 5.11 -8.88
C PHE A 151 -1.89 5.43 -7.51
N LYS A 152 -3.20 5.21 -7.36
CA LYS A 152 -3.91 5.40 -6.11
C LYS A 152 -4.92 4.28 -5.93
N SER A 153 -4.89 3.65 -4.77
CA SER A 153 -5.90 2.69 -4.33
C SER A 153 -6.87 3.30 -3.32
N ALA A 154 -7.95 2.58 -3.03
CA ALA A 154 -8.74 2.80 -1.84
C ALA A 154 -7.87 2.72 -0.57
N ARG A 155 -8.43 3.29 0.50
CA ARG A 155 -7.84 3.30 1.83
C ARG A 155 -8.21 2.00 2.52
N GLU A 156 -7.22 1.14 2.73
CA GLU A 156 -7.43 -0.19 3.30
C GLU A 156 -6.59 -0.39 4.55
N HIS A 157 -7.05 -1.30 5.40
CA HIS A 157 -6.32 -1.84 6.54
C HIS A 157 -6.77 -3.28 6.75
N TRP A 158 -5.90 -4.14 7.27
CA TRP A 158 -6.27 -5.55 7.51
C TRP A 158 -5.44 -6.19 8.61
N HIS A 159 -6.03 -7.15 9.32
CA HIS A 159 -5.37 -7.83 10.45
C HIS A 159 -4.26 -8.79 10.00
N GLU A 160 -4.23 -9.17 8.72
CA GLU A 160 -3.20 -10.01 8.10
C GLU A 160 -2.61 -9.33 6.86
N PRO A 161 -1.32 -9.56 6.52
CA PRO A 161 -0.75 -9.08 5.28
C PRO A 161 -1.56 -9.54 4.06
N LEU A 162 -1.97 -8.60 3.21
CA LEU A 162 -2.60 -8.93 1.94
C LEU A 162 -1.54 -9.23 0.88
N GLU A 163 -1.83 -10.16 -0.03
CA GLU A 163 -1.00 -10.36 -1.21
C GLU A 163 -1.38 -9.39 -2.37
N GLU A 164 -2.61 -8.86 -2.36
CA GLU A 164 -3.07 -7.79 -3.28
C GLU A 164 -4.07 -6.84 -2.61
N ASN A 165 -4.21 -5.63 -3.16
CA ASN A 165 -5.26 -4.70 -2.75
C ASN A 165 -6.65 -5.21 -3.13
N ARG A 166 -7.65 -5.00 -2.26
CA ARG A 166 -9.04 -5.37 -2.56
C ARG A 166 -9.74 -4.37 -3.48
N ASP A 167 -9.20 -3.16 -3.60
CA ASP A 167 -9.71 -2.20 -4.58
C ASP A 167 -9.44 -2.67 -6.00
N ARG A 168 -10.45 -3.24 -6.65
CA ARG A 168 -10.37 -3.75 -8.01
C ARG A 168 -10.52 -2.67 -9.09
N LEU A 169 -10.84 -1.43 -8.68
CA LEU A 169 -11.00 -0.26 -9.57
C LEU A 169 -9.77 0.67 -9.56
N CYS A 170 -8.82 0.44 -8.66
CA CYS A 170 -7.55 1.17 -8.65
C CYS A 170 -6.76 0.94 -9.94
N ARG A 171 -6.10 2.00 -10.41
CA ARG A 171 -5.32 2.01 -11.64
C ARG A 171 -4.33 3.16 -11.65
N TRP A 172 -3.32 3.06 -12.49
CA TRP A 172 -2.50 4.21 -12.87
C TRP A 172 -3.35 5.18 -13.68
N ARG A 173 -3.25 6.48 -13.36
CA ARG A 173 -3.89 7.55 -14.12
C ARG A 173 -2.82 8.51 -14.63
N PRO A 174 -2.83 8.86 -15.93
CA PRO A 174 -2.09 10.02 -16.42
C PRO A 174 -2.46 11.28 -15.63
N SER A 175 -1.51 12.20 -15.49
CA SER A 175 -1.78 13.52 -14.92
C SER A 175 -2.64 14.34 -15.89
N THR A 176 -3.88 14.60 -15.48
CA THR A 176 -4.87 15.46 -16.15
C THR A 176 -5.49 16.36 -15.09
N PRO A 177 -6.21 17.43 -15.46
CA PRO A 177 -6.93 18.27 -14.49
C PRO A 177 -7.79 17.45 -13.52
N GLU A 178 -8.53 16.46 -14.03
CA GLU A 178 -9.42 15.61 -13.22
C GLU A 178 -8.63 14.70 -12.27
N SER A 179 -7.58 14.04 -12.73
CA SER A 179 -6.81 13.12 -11.88
C SER A 179 -5.95 13.87 -10.86
N ALA A 180 -5.39 15.03 -11.23
CA ALA A 180 -4.59 15.88 -10.35
C ALA A 180 -5.44 16.45 -9.21
N ALA A 181 -6.66 16.93 -9.50
CA ALA A 181 -7.59 17.45 -8.51
C ALA A 181 -7.85 16.45 -7.36
N GLU A 182 -7.89 15.15 -7.66
CA GLU A 182 -8.17 14.06 -6.69
C GLU A 182 -6.91 13.47 -6.02
N THR A 183 -5.72 13.84 -6.50
CA THR A 183 -4.43 13.36 -6.02
C THR A 183 -3.99 14.13 -4.77
N SER A 184 -3.15 13.50 -3.96
CA SER A 184 -2.41 14.18 -2.89
C SER A 184 -1.75 15.46 -3.42
N ALA A 185 -1.97 16.59 -2.77
CA ALA A 185 -1.32 17.84 -3.14
C ALA A 185 0.21 17.74 -3.06
N VAL A 186 0.73 17.17 -1.97
CA VAL A 186 2.17 17.01 -1.77
C VAL A 186 2.76 16.08 -2.84
N ALA A 187 2.13 14.94 -3.09
CA ALA A 187 2.64 13.97 -4.06
C ALA A 187 2.54 14.49 -5.50
N TYR A 188 1.48 15.25 -5.83
CA TYR A 188 1.32 15.91 -7.12
C TYR A 188 2.42 16.96 -7.35
N TYR A 189 2.58 17.92 -6.43
CA TYR A 189 3.58 18.98 -6.58
C TYR A 189 5.01 18.41 -6.59
N PHE A 190 5.28 17.37 -5.80
CA PHE A 190 6.53 16.62 -5.87
C PHE A 190 6.75 16.00 -7.25
N GLY A 191 5.80 15.17 -7.71
CA GLY A 191 5.92 14.46 -8.97
C GLY A 191 6.02 15.40 -10.18
N LYS A 192 5.23 16.47 -10.20
CA LYS A 192 5.24 17.50 -11.26
C LYS A 192 6.57 18.25 -11.28
N THR A 193 7.03 18.76 -10.14
CA THR A 193 8.31 19.49 -10.05
C THR A 193 9.48 18.59 -10.47
N LEU A 194 9.49 17.33 -10.03
CA LEU A 194 10.53 16.38 -10.38
C LEU A 194 10.49 16.01 -11.88
N HIS A 195 9.30 15.78 -12.42
CA HIS A 195 9.10 15.50 -13.85
C HIS A 195 9.61 16.66 -14.72
N ASP A 196 9.23 17.89 -14.38
CA ASP A 196 9.63 19.09 -15.12
C ASP A 196 11.15 19.31 -15.06
N ALA A 197 11.76 19.11 -13.90
CA ALA A 197 13.19 19.31 -13.71
C ALA A 197 14.05 18.24 -14.41
N LEU A 198 13.63 16.97 -14.34
CA LEU A 198 14.40 15.86 -14.93
C LEU A 198 14.11 15.66 -16.43
N GLY A 199 12.94 16.08 -16.92
CA GLY A 199 12.50 15.79 -18.29
C GLY A 199 12.24 14.30 -18.54
N VAL A 200 11.92 13.52 -17.50
CA VAL A 200 11.69 12.07 -17.57
C VAL A 200 10.30 11.71 -17.06
N PRO A 201 9.70 10.57 -17.47
CA PRO A 201 8.45 10.09 -16.89
C PRO A 201 8.59 9.86 -15.38
N VAL A 202 7.57 10.24 -14.62
CA VAL A 202 7.53 10.08 -13.17
C VAL A 202 6.26 9.34 -12.76
N GLY A 203 6.44 8.25 -12.02
CA GLY A 203 5.36 7.47 -11.42
C GLY A 203 5.27 7.72 -9.92
N ILE A 204 4.08 8.08 -9.43
CA ILE A 204 3.81 8.22 -8.00
C ILE A 204 2.86 7.12 -7.54
N ILE A 205 3.26 6.33 -6.54
CA ILE A 205 2.37 5.39 -5.86
C ILE A 205 1.93 6.03 -4.55
N GLN A 206 0.68 6.46 -4.47
CA GLN A 206 0.12 7.16 -3.31
C GLN A 206 -0.57 6.18 -2.34
N ARG A 207 -0.12 6.16 -1.07
CA ARG A 207 -0.64 5.29 -0.01
C ARG A 207 -0.92 6.09 1.28
N ALA A 208 -2.10 6.71 1.36
CA ALA A 208 -2.43 7.61 2.47
C ALA A 208 -3.72 7.24 3.21
N TYR A 209 -3.68 7.15 4.54
CA TYR A 209 -4.84 6.84 5.39
C TYR A 209 -4.90 7.76 6.62
N ALA A 210 -6.00 8.48 6.79
CA ALA A 210 -6.15 9.47 7.85
C ALA A 210 -6.20 8.88 9.27
N GLY A 211 -5.61 9.58 10.24
CA GLY A 211 -5.79 9.26 11.67
C GLY A 211 -5.01 8.04 12.17
N THR A 212 -4.09 7.52 11.37
CA THR A 212 -3.30 6.33 11.70
C THR A 212 -2.03 6.69 12.48
N PRO A 213 -1.74 6.00 13.60
CA PRO A 213 -0.46 6.11 14.28
C PRO A 213 0.60 5.27 13.52
N ILE A 214 1.89 5.56 13.69
CA ILE A 214 2.99 4.88 12.96
C ILE A 214 3.04 3.37 13.24
N GLU A 215 2.54 2.93 14.39
CA GLU A 215 2.44 1.54 14.81
C GLU A 215 1.65 0.69 13.81
N GLY A 216 0.65 1.29 13.15
CA GLY A 216 -0.11 0.64 12.09
C GLY A 216 0.72 0.35 10.85
N TRP A 217 1.78 1.12 10.58
CA TRP A 217 2.55 1.13 9.33
C TRP A 217 3.81 0.29 9.36
N MET A 218 4.02 -0.48 10.42
CA MET A 218 5.10 -1.46 10.53
C MET A 218 4.52 -2.81 10.93
N PRO A 219 5.14 -3.95 10.56
CA PRO A 219 4.73 -5.25 11.09
C PRO A 219 4.73 -5.27 12.61
N TRP A 220 3.88 -6.11 13.20
CA TRP A 220 3.85 -6.28 14.65
C TRP A 220 5.17 -6.86 15.18
N GLU A 221 5.80 -7.75 14.40
CA GLU A 221 7.01 -8.48 14.80
C GLU A 221 8.18 -7.58 15.19
N ILE A 222 8.32 -6.40 14.58
CA ILE A 222 9.40 -5.46 14.89
C ILE A 222 9.07 -4.54 16.07
N GLN A 223 7.81 -4.51 16.50
CA GLN A 223 7.30 -3.65 17.57
C GLN A 223 6.92 -4.41 18.85
N LYS A 224 6.82 -5.75 18.79
CA LYS A 224 6.27 -6.57 19.89
C LYS A 224 7.01 -6.46 21.23
N ASN A 225 8.26 -6.01 21.21
CA ASN A 225 9.09 -5.81 22.40
C ASN A 225 9.11 -4.35 22.88
N ASP A 226 8.46 -3.44 22.15
CA ASP A 226 8.34 -2.04 22.53
C ASP A 226 7.21 -1.89 23.57
N PRO A 227 7.51 -1.46 24.82
CA PRO A 227 6.50 -1.32 25.86
C PRO A 227 5.34 -0.40 25.47
N ARG A 228 5.58 0.61 24.64
CA ARG A 228 4.55 1.58 24.23
C ARG A 228 3.66 1.02 23.14
N ALA A 229 4.22 0.27 22.20
CA ALA A 229 3.44 -0.46 21.20
C ALA A 229 2.58 -1.55 21.85
N VAL A 230 3.13 -2.29 22.83
CA VAL A 230 2.40 -3.28 23.63
C VAL A 230 1.24 -2.64 24.38
N GLU A 231 1.48 -1.50 25.06
CA GLU A 231 0.42 -0.80 25.80
C GLU A 231 -0.62 -0.15 24.85
N HIS A 232 -0.22 0.29 23.66
CA HIS A 232 -1.16 0.77 22.64
C HIS A 232 -2.06 -0.36 22.14
N LYS A 233 -1.49 -1.52 21.80
CA LYS A 233 -2.22 -2.73 21.41
C LYS A 233 -3.21 -3.16 22.48
N ARG A 234 -2.75 -3.27 23.74
CA ARG A 234 -3.56 -3.67 24.91
C ARG A 234 -4.78 -2.76 25.08
N ARG A 235 -4.61 -1.44 24.97
CA ARG A 235 -5.73 -0.48 25.09
C ARG A 235 -6.80 -0.67 24.00
N ILE A 236 -6.40 -1.06 22.79
CA ILE A 236 -7.35 -1.34 21.71
C ILE A 236 -8.03 -2.70 21.94
N ASP A 237 -7.29 -3.71 22.39
CA ASP A 237 -7.86 -5.01 22.75
C ASP A 237 -8.92 -4.87 23.87
N ASP A 238 -8.61 -4.12 24.94
CA ASP A 238 -9.59 -3.83 26.01
C ASP A 238 -10.85 -3.12 25.46
N ALA A 239 -10.69 -2.23 24.48
CA ALA A 239 -11.80 -1.53 23.84
C ALA A 239 -12.65 -2.47 22.98
N ALA A 240 -12.01 -3.38 22.25
CA ALA A 240 -12.65 -4.44 21.48
C ALA A 240 -13.46 -5.36 22.40
N GLU A 241 -12.88 -5.80 23.53
CA GLU A 241 -13.60 -6.64 24.49
C GLU A 241 -14.83 -5.95 25.08
N ARG A 242 -14.73 -4.65 25.41
CA ARG A 242 -15.89 -3.87 25.87
C ARG A 242 -16.99 -3.82 24.80
N GLN A 243 -16.64 -3.68 23.53
CA GLN A 243 -17.59 -3.70 22.43
C GLN A 243 -18.26 -5.07 22.27
N ILE A 244 -17.48 -6.14 22.36
CA ILE A 244 -17.98 -7.52 22.31
C ILE A 244 -18.97 -7.75 23.45
N ARG A 245 -18.61 -7.42 24.70
CA ARG A 245 -19.48 -7.61 25.88
C ARG A 245 -20.76 -6.79 25.82
N ASN A 246 -20.67 -5.51 25.44
CA ASN A 246 -21.80 -4.58 25.55
C ASN A 246 -22.71 -4.55 24.31
N ARG A 247 -22.20 -4.99 23.14
CA ARG A 247 -22.89 -4.83 21.85
C ARG A 247 -22.93 -6.10 21.00
N GLY A 248 -22.30 -7.19 21.43
CA GLY A 248 -22.23 -8.44 20.66
C GLY A 248 -21.47 -8.31 19.34
N GLU A 249 -20.58 -7.32 19.21
CA GLU A 249 -19.76 -7.07 18.01
C GLU A 249 -18.56 -8.05 17.98
N THR A 250 -18.81 -9.35 17.84
CA THR A 250 -17.73 -10.37 17.75
C THR A 250 -16.93 -10.21 16.46
N GLN A 251 -15.66 -10.67 16.48
CA GLN A 251 -14.81 -10.66 15.28
C GLN A 251 -15.40 -11.55 14.17
N GLU A 252 -15.88 -12.75 14.51
CA GLU A 252 -16.49 -13.68 13.55
C GLU A 252 -17.69 -13.03 12.81
N LYS A 253 -18.57 -12.36 13.56
CA LYS A 253 -19.70 -11.64 12.99
C LYS A 253 -19.23 -10.53 12.05
N ALA A 254 -18.30 -9.70 12.50
CA ALA A 254 -17.79 -8.58 11.71
C ALA A 254 -17.07 -9.04 10.43
N LEU A 255 -16.31 -10.14 10.50
CA LEU A 255 -15.64 -10.73 9.35
C LEU A 255 -16.63 -11.35 8.36
N THR A 256 -17.69 -12.00 8.86
CA THR A 256 -18.76 -12.54 8.02
C THR A 256 -19.50 -11.42 7.27
N GLU A 257 -19.88 -10.35 7.96
CA GLU A 257 -20.52 -9.18 7.35
C GLU A 257 -19.59 -8.48 6.34
N PHE A 258 -18.31 -8.37 6.66
CA PHE A 258 -17.30 -7.83 5.75
C PHE A 258 -17.18 -8.68 4.48
N GLN A 259 -17.14 -10.02 4.60
CA GLN A 259 -17.03 -10.91 3.45
C GLN A 259 -18.25 -10.78 2.54
N GLN A 260 -19.46 -10.74 3.08
CA GLN A 260 -20.69 -10.52 2.31
C GLN A 260 -20.65 -9.17 1.56
N ALA A 261 -20.18 -8.11 2.22
CA ALA A 261 -20.04 -6.80 1.60
C ALA A 261 -18.95 -6.80 0.50
N LEU A 262 -17.87 -7.55 0.68
CA LEU A 262 -16.79 -7.68 -0.27
C LEU A 262 -17.23 -8.46 -1.51
N ASP A 263 -17.98 -9.55 -1.33
CA ASP A 263 -18.56 -10.34 -2.41
C ASP A 263 -19.53 -9.49 -3.23
N LYS A 264 -20.37 -8.68 -2.57
CA LYS A 264 -21.23 -7.71 -3.24
C LYS A 264 -20.43 -6.70 -4.05
N TYR A 265 -19.42 -6.07 -3.46
CA TYR A 265 -18.52 -5.14 -4.17
C TYR A 265 -17.89 -5.82 -5.40
N ASN A 266 -17.40 -7.04 -5.24
CA ASN A 266 -16.76 -7.80 -6.31
C ASN A 266 -17.71 -8.13 -7.45
N ALA A 267 -18.97 -8.46 -7.15
CA ALA A 267 -20.01 -8.70 -8.14
C ALA A 267 -20.37 -7.40 -8.91
N GLN A 268 -20.50 -6.27 -8.21
CA GLN A 268 -20.76 -4.96 -8.83
C GLN A 268 -19.62 -4.55 -9.78
N VAL A 269 -18.36 -4.68 -9.36
CA VAL A 269 -17.21 -4.41 -10.23
C VAL A 269 -17.19 -5.35 -11.43
N ALA A 270 -17.51 -6.63 -11.25
CA ALA A 270 -17.59 -7.59 -12.35
C ALA A 270 -18.71 -7.26 -13.35
N ALA A 271 -19.78 -6.62 -12.89
CA ALA A 271 -20.86 -6.09 -13.74
C ALA A 271 -20.52 -4.76 -14.42
N GLY A 272 -19.30 -4.23 -14.22
CA GLY A 272 -18.84 -2.96 -14.81
C GLY A 272 -19.24 -1.71 -14.01
N GLU A 273 -19.76 -1.86 -12.80
CA GLU A 273 -20.11 -0.72 -11.95
C GLU A 273 -18.86 -0.06 -11.37
N THR A 274 -18.84 1.28 -11.43
CA THR A 274 -17.74 2.09 -10.87
C THR A 274 -18.20 3.11 -9.83
N MET A 275 -19.53 3.29 -9.70
CA MET A 275 -20.16 4.31 -8.86
C MET A 275 -21.32 3.68 -8.09
N VAL A 276 -21.49 4.02 -6.81
CA VAL A 276 -22.69 3.69 -6.03
C VAL A 276 -23.85 4.58 -6.45
N ASN A 277 -23.56 5.85 -6.75
CA ASN A 277 -24.47 6.85 -7.30
C ASN A 277 -23.64 7.96 -7.99
N SER A 278 -24.29 8.97 -8.57
CA SER A 278 -23.63 10.03 -9.36
C SER A 278 -22.52 10.80 -8.65
N PHE A 279 -22.43 10.74 -7.31
CA PHE A 279 -21.46 11.49 -6.51
C PHE A 279 -20.51 10.59 -5.69
N LYS A 280 -20.81 9.29 -5.59
CA LYS A 280 -20.09 8.37 -4.72
C LYS A 280 -19.47 7.24 -5.54
N PRO A 281 -18.12 7.18 -5.65
CA PRO A 281 -17.46 6.06 -6.29
C PRO A 281 -17.68 4.77 -5.51
N LEU A 282 -17.71 3.65 -6.23
CA LEU A 282 -17.72 2.32 -5.64
C LEU A 282 -16.34 2.05 -5.03
N THR A 283 -16.30 1.63 -3.77
CA THR A 283 -15.06 1.33 -3.03
C THR A 283 -15.22 0.02 -2.28
N PRO A 284 -14.14 -0.74 -2.03
CA PRO A 284 -14.21 -1.93 -1.20
C PRO A 284 -14.74 -1.57 0.21
N PRO A 285 -15.40 -2.52 0.91
CA PRO A 285 -15.88 -2.29 2.27
C PRO A 285 -14.70 -2.10 3.24
N VAL A 286 -15.00 -1.56 4.41
CA VAL A 286 -14.04 -1.40 5.51
C VAL A 286 -14.60 -2.04 6.78
N ILE A 287 -13.73 -2.63 7.58
CA ILE A 287 -14.07 -3.22 8.89
C ILE A 287 -13.45 -2.37 10.00
N THR A 288 -14.23 -1.89 10.96
CA THR A 288 -13.68 -1.02 12.04
C THR A 288 -14.05 -1.47 13.44
N LYS A 289 -14.88 -2.51 13.53
CA LYS A 289 -15.35 -3.09 14.77
C LYS A 289 -15.24 -4.62 14.73
N PRO A 290 -14.96 -5.27 15.86
CA PRO A 290 -14.51 -4.64 17.10
C PRO A 290 -13.18 -3.88 16.91
N ALA A 291 -12.80 -3.02 17.84
CA ALA A 291 -11.76 -2.00 17.65
C ALA A 291 -10.41 -2.57 17.21
N ASN A 292 -10.11 -3.81 17.58
CA ASN A 292 -8.92 -4.56 17.19
C ASN A 292 -8.96 -5.11 15.75
N LEU A 293 -10.01 -4.82 14.97
CA LEU A 293 -10.05 -4.97 13.50
C LEU A 293 -9.88 -3.62 12.78
N GLY A 294 -9.77 -2.50 13.52
CA GLY A 294 -9.67 -1.15 12.96
C GLY A 294 -8.28 -0.74 12.48
N HIS A 295 -8.22 0.40 11.79
CA HIS A 295 -6.98 0.96 11.20
C HIS A 295 -5.98 1.53 12.23
N GLN A 296 -6.37 1.67 13.50
CA GLN A 296 -5.47 2.15 14.56
C GLN A 296 -4.67 1.02 15.23
N TYR A 297 -5.02 -0.24 14.94
CA TYR A 297 -4.30 -1.38 15.48
C TYR A 297 -2.90 -1.49 14.85
N PRO A 298 -1.87 -1.88 15.62
CA PRO A 298 -0.55 -2.13 15.07
C PRO A 298 -0.58 -3.06 13.84
N ALA A 299 0.33 -2.85 12.89
CA ALA A 299 0.46 -3.58 11.63
C ALA A 299 -0.66 -3.49 10.60
N HIS A 300 -1.87 -3.06 10.98
CA HIS A 300 -3.02 -3.16 10.07
C HIS A 300 -2.89 -2.32 8.80
N MET A 301 -2.20 -1.17 8.89
CA MET A 301 -1.93 -0.32 7.73
C MET A 301 -0.84 -0.91 6.85
N PHE A 302 0.25 -1.41 7.44
CA PHE A 302 1.32 -2.09 6.73
C PHE A 302 0.77 -3.24 5.89
N ASN A 303 -0.02 -4.09 6.54
CA ASN A 303 -0.60 -5.29 5.97
C ASN A 303 -1.40 -5.04 4.67
N ALA A 304 -2.14 -3.93 4.59
CA ALA A 304 -3.01 -3.66 3.44
C ALA A 304 -2.49 -2.56 2.49
N MET A 305 -1.70 -1.61 2.99
CA MET A 305 -1.22 -0.48 2.20
C MET A 305 0.23 -0.64 1.75
N ILE A 306 1.06 -1.42 2.43
CA ILE A 306 2.51 -1.48 2.16
C ILE A 306 2.90 -2.86 1.64
N ALA A 307 2.58 -3.93 2.38
CA ALA A 307 2.91 -5.30 1.98
C ALA A 307 2.50 -5.66 0.53
N PRO A 308 1.30 -5.29 0.02
CA PRO A 308 0.86 -5.72 -1.31
C PRO A 308 1.59 -5.04 -2.48
N ILE A 309 2.36 -3.98 -2.22
CA ILE A 309 3.13 -3.26 -3.25
C ILE A 309 4.62 -3.58 -3.17
N GLN A 310 5.04 -4.41 -2.22
CA GLN A 310 6.39 -4.95 -2.19
C GLN A 310 6.49 -6.12 -3.17
N PRO A 311 7.55 -6.23 -3.99
CA PRO A 311 8.74 -5.38 -4.05
C PRO A 311 8.78 -4.51 -5.33
N PHE A 312 7.76 -3.68 -5.58
CA PHE A 312 7.72 -2.84 -6.77
C PHE A 312 8.99 -1.98 -6.89
N GLY A 313 9.55 -1.90 -8.11
CA GLY A 313 10.76 -1.14 -8.37
C GLY A 313 10.54 0.35 -8.16
N MET A 314 11.46 0.99 -7.44
CA MET A 314 11.35 2.40 -7.10
C MET A 314 12.72 3.07 -6.95
N ARG A 315 12.75 4.39 -7.07
CA ARG A 315 13.89 5.22 -6.71
C ARG A 315 13.91 5.54 -5.22
N GLY A 316 12.76 5.87 -4.62
CA GLY A 316 12.71 6.34 -3.24
C GLY A 316 11.30 6.49 -2.68
N MET A 317 11.23 6.94 -1.43
CA MET A 317 9.99 7.09 -0.68
C MET A 317 9.84 8.45 -0.02
N ILE A 318 8.61 8.94 0.08
CA ILE A 318 8.20 10.09 0.90
C ILE A 318 7.22 9.60 1.97
N TRP A 319 7.51 9.94 3.22
CA TRP A 319 6.67 9.67 4.38
C TRP A 319 6.11 10.95 4.99
N TYR A 320 4.79 11.08 5.10
CA TYR A 320 4.18 12.25 5.75
C TYR A 320 3.13 11.83 6.78
N GLN A 321 3.62 11.70 8.01
CA GLN A 321 2.86 11.33 9.19
C GLN A 321 3.57 11.83 10.45
N GLY A 322 2.83 11.90 11.56
CA GLY A 322 3.37 12.15 12.90
C GLY A 322 2.35 12.76 13.83
N GLU A 323 1.29 13.38 13.31
CA GLU A 323 0.30 14.13 14.09
C GLU A 323 -0.47 13.21 15.07
N ARG A 324 -0.62 11.92 14.75
CA ARG A 324 -1.22 10.94 15.65
C ARG A 324 -0.27 10.48 16.75
N ASN A 325 1.04 10.62 16.55
CA ASN A 325 2.11 10.28 17.50
C ASN A 325 2.67 11.52 18.24
N ALA A 326 2.03 12.69 18.10
CA ALA A 326 2.43 13.94 18.75
C ALA A 326 1.42 14.40 19.83
N LYS A 327 0.67 13.46 20.46
CA LYS A 327 -0.37 13.82 21.45
C LYS A 327 0.16 14.25 22.81
N ASN A 328 1.38 13.86 23.15
CA ASN A 328 2.09 14.27 24.35
C ASN A 328 3.60 14.10 24.12
N VAL A 329 4.41 14.68 25.00
CA VAL A 329 5.88 14.66 24.87
C VAL A 329 6.46 13.26 24.82
N PRO A 330 6.08 12.32 25.71
CA PRO A 330 6.58 10.95 25.59
C PRO A 330 6.26 10.30 24.22
N GLN A 331 5.10 10.58 23.62
CA GLN A 331 4.78 10.14 22.25
C GLN A 331 5.70 10.77 21.21
N ALA A 332 5.88 12.08 21.29
CA ALA A 332 6.72 12.82 20.38
C ALA A 332 8.20 12.41 20.42
N GLU A 333 8.79 12.20 21.61
CA GLU A 333 10.18 11.76 21.77
C GLU A 333 10.40 10.36 21.19
N HIS A 334 9.49 9.45 21.50
CA HIS A 334 9.55 8.07 21.06
C HIS A 334 9.39 7.92 19.54
N TYR A 335 8.74 8.89 18.89
CA TYR A 335 8.58 8.89 17.44
C TYR A 335 9.91 8.82 16.69
N ARG A 336 11.01 9.36 17.25
CA ARG A 336 12.36 9.21 16.69
C ARG A 336 12.75 7.74 16.53
N HIS A 337 12.50 6.92 17.56
CA HIS A 337 12.76 5.48 17.51
C HIS A 337 11.88 4.79 16.48
N GLN A 338 10.58 5.07 16.49
CA GLN A 338 9.60 4.42 15.59
C GLN A 338 9.83 4.77 14.13
N LEU A 339 10.16 6.04 13.82
CA LEU A 339 10.43 6.48 12.46
C LEU A 339 11.72 5.85 11.92
N LYS A 340 12.78 5.78 12.75
CA LYS A 340 14.01 5.04 12.39
C LYS A 340 13.70 3.57 12.09
N GLN A 341 12.97 2.90 12.96
CA GLN A 341 12.58 1.51 12.79
C GLN A 341 11.76 1.28 11.50
N LEU A 342 10.84 2.19 11.17
CA LEU A 342 10.06 2.14 9.93
C LEU A 342 10.96 2.23 8.69
N ILE A 343 11.87 3.21 8.67
CA ILE A 343 12.78 3.45 7.53
C ILE A 343 13.68 2.23 7.31
N GLU A 344 14.28 1.72 8.39
CA GLU A 344 15.16 0.54 8.36
C GLU A 344 14.39 -0.69 7.86
N HIS A 345 13.19 -0.94 8.38
CA HIS A 345 12.37 -2.07 7.96
C HIS A 345 11.97 -1.99 6.48
N TYR A 346 11.56 -0.82 5.99
CA TYR A 346 11.16 -0.67 4.58
C TYR A 346 12.35 -0.89 3.66
N ARG A 347 13.51 -0.33 4.00
CA ARG A 347 14.78 -0.58 3.30
C ARG A 347 15.15 -2.05 3.22
N GLU A 348 15.09 -2.74 4.35
CA GLU A 348 15.40 -4.17 4.42
C GLU A 348 14.42 -5.03 3.64
N SER A 349 13.12 -4.81 3.84
CA SER A 349 12.07 -5.62 3.22
C SER A 349 12.03 -5.44 1.70
N TRP A 350 12.13 -4.21 1.18
CA TRP A 350 12.21 -3.99 -0.27
C TRP A 350 13.47 -4.61 -0.88
N HIS A 351 14.62 -4.44 -0.23
CA HIS A 351 15.87 -5.02 -0.71
C HIS A 351 15.80 -6.56 -0.76
N ALA A 352 15.35 -7.19 0.32
CA ALA A 352 15.24 -8.64 0.42
C ALA A 352 14.23 -9.21 -0.59
N LEU A 353 13.02 -8.62 -0.67
CA LEU A 353 11.96 -9.12 -1.54
C LEU A 353 12.26 -8.87 -3.03
N SER A 354 13.07 -7.87 -3.37
CA SER A 354 13.52 -7.59 -4.74
C SER A 354 14.79 -8.34 -5.15
N ASP A 355 15.27 -9.30 -4.34
CA ASP A 355 16.54 -10.02 -4.55
C ASP A 355 17.73 -9.05 -4.73
N GLY A 356 17.68 -7.93 -4.01
CA GLY A 356 18.71 -6.89 -4.01
C GLY A 356 18.60 -5.86 -5.13
N HIS A 357 17.59 -5.94 -6.01
CA HIS A 357 17.44 -5.01 -7.13
C HIS A 357 16.95 -3.61 -6.72
N VAL A 358 16.21 -3.49 -5.62
CA VAL A 358 16.00 -2.21 -4.93
C VAL A 358 17.15 -2.04 -3.93
N PRO A 359 17.94 -0.96 -3.99
CA PRO A 359 19.06 -0.74 -3.07
C PRO A 359 18.61 -0.70 -1.61
N ARG A 360 19.36 -1.34 -0.71
CA ARG A 360 19.06 -1.34 0.73
C ARG A 360 19.10 0.07 1.33
N ASP A 361 19.80 0.99 0.72
CA ASP A 361 19.96 2.37 1.15
C ASP A 361 19.14 3.34 0.30
N PHE A 362 18.05 2.91 -0.36
CA PHE A 362 17.28 3.80 -1.23
C PHE A 362 16.89 5.13 -0.54
N PRO A 363 16.87 6.26 -1.28
CA PRO A 363 16.47 7.57 -0.78
C PRO A 363 15.14 7.55 -0.01
N PHE A 364 15.17 8.05 1.23
CA PHE A 364 13.98 8.17 2.06
C PHE A 364 13.80 9.63 2.47
N GLN A 365 12.61 10.18 2.27
CA GLN A 365 12.28 11.52 2.71
C GLN A 365 11.09 11.48 3.64
N PHE A 366 11.01 12.42 4.58
CA PHE A 366 9.80 12.63 5.36
C PHE A 366 9.49 14.11 5.56
N THR A 367 8.22 14.43 5.79
CA THR A 367 7.77 15.81 6.02
C THR A 367 7.70 16.09 7.51
N GLN A 368 8.36 17.15 7.96
CA GLN A 368 8.21 17.65 9.33
C GLN A 368 6.73 18.00 9.63
N LEU A 369 6.30 17.93 10.90
CA LEU A 369 5.00 18.48 11.26
C LEU A 369 4.95 20.00 11.01
N PRO A 370 3.88 20.52 10.38
CA PRO A 370 3.75 21.96 10.10
C PRO A 370 3.53 22.75 11.39
N SER A 371 3.57 24.09 11.38
CA SER A 371 3.07 24.84 12.56
C SER A 371 1.58 24.55 12.78
N TRP A 372 1.18 24.47 14.04
CA TRP A 372 -0.22 24.29 14.44
C TRP A 372 -0.41 24.87 15.84
N ASN A 373 -1.60 25.46 16.07
CA ASN A 373 -1.96 26.36 17.19
C ASN A 373 -1.57 27.83 16.97
N PRO A 374 -2.24 28.76 17.70
CA PRO A 374 -1.89 30.17 17.66
C PRO A 374 -0.43 30.43 18.03
N PRO A 375 0.14 31.57 17.57
CA PRO A 375 1.43 32.05 18.05
C PRO A 375 1.49 32.07 19.57
N GLN A 376 2.65 31.73 20.12
CA GLN A 376 2.89 31.73 21.56
C GLN A 376 3.56 33.05 21.94
N ASP A 377 3.02 33.74 22.96
CA ASP A 377 3.62 34.98 23.47
C ASP A 377 4.79 34.73 24.42
N GLN A 378 4.93 33.50 24.91
CA GLN A 378 6.03 33.04 25.76
C GLN A 378 6.52 31.66 25.27
N PRO A 379 7.81 31.33 25.39
CA PRO A 379 8.32 30.01 25.04
C PRO A 379 7.57 28.90 25.80
N ILE A 380 7.18 27.84 25.09
CA ILE A 380 6.62 26.62 25.69
C ILE A 380 7.66 25.51 25.59
N GLU A 381 7.97 24.89 26.73
CA GLU A 381 8.98 23.85 26.86
C GLU A 381 8.45 22.59 27.55
N GLY A 382 9.27 21.52 27.53
CA GLY A 382 8.98 20.27 28.23
C GLY A 382 7.60 19.71 27.86
N ILE A 383 6.89 19.17 28.85
CA ILE A 383 5.61 18.45 28.69
C ILE A 383 4.52 19.24 27.95
N ALA A 384 4.60 20.58 27.93
CA ALA A 384 3.64 21.44 27.27
C ALA A 384 3.92 21.65 25.76
N ALA A 385 5.06 21.15 25.25
CA ALA A 385 5.53 21.38 23.89
C ALA A 385 5.60 20.12 23.00
N PRO A 386 4.61 19.20 23.00
CA PRO A 386 4.71 17.94 22.25
C PRO A 386 4.94 18.15 20.75
N TRP A 387 4.41 19.25 20.19
CA TRP A 387 4.57 19.59 18.79
C TRP A 387 5.99 20.06 18.43
N ALA A 388 6.64 20.82 19.32
CA ALA A 388 8.04 21.20 19.15
C ALA A 388 8.97 20.00 19.31
N VAL A 389 8.73 19.18 20.33
CA VAL A 389 9.48 17.94 20.58
C VAL A 389 9.35 16.98 19.40
N SER A 390 8.17 16.86 18.78
CA SER A 390 7.98 15.99 17.61
C SER A 390 8.81 16.46 16.42
N ARG A 391 8.87 17.78 16.18
CA ARG A 391 9.69 18.36 15.11
C ARG A 391 11.19 18.14 15.33
N GLU A 392 11.65 18.21 16.58
CA GLU A 392 13.04 17.90 16.93
C GLU A 392 13.35 16.41 16.81
N ALA A 393 12.46 15.54 17.29
CA ALA A 393 12.58 14.10 17.12
C ALA A 393 12.70 13.70 15.64
N MET A 394 11.91 14.32 14.77
CA MET A 394 11.99 14.15 13.31
C MET A 394 13.31 14.68 12.74
N ARG A 395 13.77 15.86 13.15
CA ARG A 395 15.07 16.43 12.71
C ARG A 395 16.23 15.48 13.04
N LEU A 396 16.26 14.95 14.25
CA LEU A 396 17.28 14.00 14.70
C LEU A 396 17.34 12.72 13.85
N VAL A 397 16.18 12.21 13.40
CA VAL A 397 16.16 11.05 12.48
C VAL A 397 16.85 11.36 11.16
N ALA A 398 16.71 12.58 10.62
CA ALA A 398 17.37 12.97 9.37
C ALA A 398 18.91 13.00 9.51
N ASP A 399 19.42 13.30 10.71
CA ASP A 399 20.85 13.30 11.00
C ASP A 399 21.39 11.88 11.26
N GLU A 400 20.57 11.01 11.86
CA GLU A 400 21.00 9.68 12.34
C GLU A 400 20.86 8.57 11.30
N VAL A 401 19.93 8.70 10.36
CA VAL A 401 19.60 7.66 9.40
C VAL A 401 20.17 8.04 8.03
N PRO A 402 21.19 7.34 7.52
CA PRO A 402 21.83 7.66 6.25
C PRO A 402 20.85 7.73 5.07
N ASN A 403 21.20 8.54 4.07
CA ASN A 403 20.38 8.78 2.87
C ASN A 403 18.91 9.13 3.17
N THR A 404 18.70 9.90 4.24
CA THR A 404 17.39 10.36 4.69
C THR A 404 17.34 11.88 4.71
N GLN A 405 16.25 12.48 4.24
CA GLN A 405 16.07 13.94 4.27
C GLN A 405 14.70 14.34 4.83
N MET A 406 14.65 15.48 5.51
CA MET A 406 13.42 16.05 6.04
C MET A 406 13.02 17.30 5.25
N ALA A 407 11.80 17.31 4.70
CA ALA A 407 11.20 18.56 4.22
C ALA A 407 10.65 19.33 5.43
N VAL A 408 11.22 20.51 5.68
CA VAL A 408 10.73 21.43 6.72
C VAL A 408 9.35 21.95 6.32
N ALA A 409 8.42 22.01 7.28
CA ALA A 409 7.02 22.40 7.04
C ALA A 409 6.51 23.49 7.98
N ILE A 410 7.35 23.99 8.89
CA ILE A 410 6.97 24.93 9.95
C ILE A 410 6.24 26.17 9.44
N ASP A 411 6.59 26.67 8.25
CA ASP A 411 6.05 27.89 7.64
C ASP A 411 4.82 27.64 6.76
N THR A 412 4.43 26.38 6.58
CA THR A 412 3.27 25.97 5.78
C THR A 412 2.06 25.58 6.63
N GLY A 413 2.11 25.86 7.93
CA GLY A 413 1.06 25.51 8.87
C GLY A 413 -0.08 26.52 8.97
N ASP A 414 -0.97 26.29 9.93
CA ASP A 414 -2.15 27.12 10.19
C ASP A 414 -2.40 27.19 11.70
N ALA A 415 -2.80 28.37 12.20
CA ALA A 415 -3.00 28.61 13.62
C ALA A 415 -4.18 27.83 14.21
N VAL A 416 -5.11 27.39 13.37
CA VAL A 416 -6.35 26.71 13.75
C VAL A 416 -6.40 25.32 13.14
N GLU A 417 -6.21 25.23 11.83
CA GLU A 417 -6.44 24.00 11.06
C GLU A 417 -5.25 23.04 11.12
N LEU A 418 -5.49 21.81 11.58
CA LEU A 418 -4.47 20.74 11.57
C LEU A 418 -4.05 20.33 10.14
N HIS A 419 -4.90 20.63 9.16
CA HIS A 419 -4.72 20.33 7.74
C HIS A 419 -4.53 21.63 6.94
N PRO A 420 -3.34 22.25 7.00
CA PRO A 420 -3.11 23.51 6.32
C PRO A 420 -3.24 23.35 4.80
N LYS A 421 -3.79 24.38 4.14
CA LYS A 421 -4.02 24.38 2.69
C LYS A 421 -2.78 24.75 1.87
N ASN A 422 -1.74 25.32 2.49
CA ASN A 422 -0.49 25.68 1.82
C ASN A 422 0.41 24.46 1.59
N LYS A 423 0.12 23.66 0.55
CA LYS A 423 0.80 22.38 0.28
C LYS A 423 1.82 22.42 -0.86
N ARG A 424 1.78 23.48 -1.70
CA ARG A 424 2.68 23.65 -2.85
C ARG A 424 4.16 23.65 -2.45
N PRO A 425 4.59 24.44 -1.44
CA PRO A 425 6.00 24.48 -1.04
C PRO A 425 6.51 23.12 -0.54
N LEU A 426 5.66 22.31 0.11
CA LEU A 426 6.06 21.00 0.63
C LEU A 426 6.41 20.02 -0.48
N GLY A 427 5.58 19.91 -1.52
CA GLY A 427 5.87 19.04 -2.66
C GLY A 427 7.15 19.49 -3.39
N GLN A 428 7.31 20.81 -3.59
CA GLN A 428 8.50 21.38 -4.21
C GLN A 428 9.78 21.12 -3.38
N ARG A 429 9.72 21.28 -2.05
CA ARG A 429 10.86 20.96 -1.15
C ARG A 429 11.29 19.52 -1.25
N HIS A 430 10.34 18.58 -1.29
CA HIS A 430 10.65 17.17 -1.52
C HIS A 430 11.36 16.95 -2.87
N ALA A 431 10.92 17.64 -3.92
CA ALA A 431 11.53 17.55 -5.24
C ALA A 431 12.96 18.12 -5.21
N CYS A 432 13.18 19.29 -4.60
CA CYS A 432 14.51 19.87 -4.41
C CYS A 432 15.44 18.94 -3.63
N LEU A 433 14.96 18.32 -2.55
CA LEU A 433 15.74 17.32 -1.79
C LEU A 433 16.10 16.11 -2.66
N ALA A 434 15.17 15.63 -3.48
CA ALA A 434 15.44 14.52 -4.40
C ALA A 434 16.47 14.92 -5.46
N LEU A 435 16.31 16.08 -6.10
CA LEU A 435 17.25 16.61 -7.09
C LEU A 435 18.67 16.72 -6.52
N ALA A 436 18.82 17.35 -5.36
CA ALA A 436 20.13 17.57 -4.74
C ALA A 436 20.78 16.25 -4.26
N HIS A 437 20.04 15.41 -3.55
CA HIS A 437 20.65 14.27 -2.85
C HIS A 437 20.60 12.96 -3.64
N THR A 438 19.57 12.76 -4.47
CA THR A 438 19.38 11.53 -5.27
C THR A 438 19.94 11.70 -6.68
N TYR A 439 19.58 12.78 -7.37
CA TYR A 439 19.93 12.99 -8.78
C TYR A 439 21.21 13.82 -8.99
N LYS A 440 21.75 14.40 -7.91
CA LYS A 440 22.95 15.27 -7.93
C LYS A 440 22.81 16.45 -8.89
N GLN A 441 21.60 16.98 -9.00
CA GLN A 441 21.29 18.20 -9.75
C GLN A 441 21.03 19.32 -8.74
N LEU A 442 21.68 20.47 -8.94
CA LEU A 442 21.34 21.66 -8.17
C LEU A 442 19.92 22.05 -8.53
N ALA A 443 19.08 22.19 -7.50
CA ALA A 443 17.66 22.54 -7.64
C ALA A 443 17.49 24.00 -8.05
#